data_AF-A0A0D3JWX8-F1
#
_entry.id   AF-A0A0D3JWX8-F1
#
_cell.length_a   1.000
_cell.length_b   1.000
_cell.length_c   1.000
_cell.angle_alpha   90.00
_cell.angle_beta   90.00
_cell.angle_gamma   90.00
#
_symmetry.space_group_name_H-M   'P 1'
#
loop_
_entity.id
_entity.type
_entity.pdbx_description
1 polymer ?
#
loop_
_entity_poly.entity_id
_entity_poly.type
_entity_poly.pdbx_seq_one_letter_code
_entity_poly.pdbx_strand_id
1 'polypeptide(L)'
;MRSIYSCELRGGSGAVIRNSDWREVATSWSDNQPLNSPFDVAVRQDGSVWFTDPSYAAAQGVRDPPVLGDWVWRHDSVSGAMEVVADGFVKPNGLAFSPDEAVLYVTDTGHATGRQGAAATDPGTARSRRAWA
;
A
#
# COMPACT_ATOMS: atom_id res chain seq x y z
N MET A 1 16.13 -14.93 10.41
CA MET A 1 16.48 -13.73 9.61
C MET A 1 15.20 -12.99 9.30
N ARG A 2 15.19 -11.65 9.29
CA ARG A 2 14.03 -10.88 8.80
C ARG A 2 13.99 -11.01 7.27
N SER A 3 12.85 -11.37 6.70
CA SER A 3 12.65 -11.40 5.24
C SER A 3 12.59 -9.97 4.70
N ILE A 4 13.09 -9.79 3.47
CA ILE A 4 12.97 -8.54 2.71
C ILE A 4 11.74 -8.63 1.82
N TYR A 5 10.98 -7.55 1.71
CA TYR A 5 9.80 -7.47 0.84
C TYR A 5 10.01 -6.35 -0.19
N SER A 6 9.47 -6.55 -1.39
CA SER A 6 9.50 -5.58 -2.47
C SER A 6 8.13 -5.50 -3.14
N CYS A 7 7.86 -4.36 -3.77
CA CYS A 7 6.72 -4.19 -4.65
C CYS A 7 7.17 -4.25 -6.11
N GLU A 8 6.44 -4.98 -6.95
CA GLU A 8 6.79 -5.22 -8.34
C GLU A 8 5.55 -5.15 -9.24
N LEU A 9 5.75 -4.86 -10.53
CA LEU A 9 4.78 -5.16 -11.57
C LEU A 9 5.15 -6.53 -12.19
N ARG A 10 4.30 -7.53 -12.03
CA ARG A 10 4.47 -8.88 -12.61
C ARG A 10 3.24 -9.30 -13.40
N GLY A 11 3.46 -9.83 -14.61
CA GLY A 11 2.36 -10.33 -15.45
C GLY A 11 1.30 -9.26 -15.76
N GLY A 12 1.69 -7.98 -15.78
CA GLY A 12 0.77 -6.86 -15.94
C GLY A 12 -0.08 -6.53 -14.71
N SER A 13 0.22 -7.10 -13.53
CA SER A 13 -0.41 -6.76 -12.25
C SER A 13 0.59 -6.34 -11.18
N GLY A 14 0.15 -5.51 -10.24
CA GLY A 14 0.93 -5.16 -9.08
C GLY A 14 1.04 -6.30 -8.08
N ALA A 15 2.21 -6.49 -7.47
CA ALA A 15 2.47 -7.55 -6.52
C ALA A 15 3.37 -7.10 -5.36
N VAL A 16 3.14 -7.67 -4.18
CA VAL A 16 4.08 -7.64 -3.05
C VAL A 16 4.79 -8.99 -2.98
N ILE A 17 6.12 -8.98 -3.01
CA ILE A 17 6.97 -10.17 -3.09
C ILE A 17 7.79 -10.30 -1.81
N ARG A 18 7.84 -11.51 -1.26
CA ARG A 18 8.80 -11.88 -0.21
C ARG A 18 10.07 -12.42 -0.87
N ASN A 19 11.16 -11.69 -0.75
CA ASN A 19 12.40 -11.94 -1.48
C ASN A 19 13.20 -13.15 -0.96
N SER A 20 12.95 -13.60 0.28
CA SER A 20 13.65 -14.77 0.84
C SER A 20 13.37 -16.06 0.09
N ASP A 21 12.21 -16.15 -0.57
CA ASP A 21 11.73 -17.34 -1.28
C ASP A 21 10.97 -16.99 -2.57
N TRP A 22 11.07 -15.73 -3.04
CA TRP A 22 10.41 -15.23 -4.25
C TRP A 22 8.90 -15.46 -4.30
N ARG A 23 8.25 -15.47 -3.14
CA ARG A 23 6.82 -15.77 -3.02
C ARG A 23 5.98 -14.51 -3.21
N GLU A 24 4.94 -14.63 -4.02
CA GLU A 24 3.85 -13.65 -4.08
C GLU A 24 3.04 -13.67 -2.78
N VAL A 25 3.00 -12.52 -2.11
CA VAL A 25 2.29 -12.30 -0.85
C VAL A 25 0.91 -11.73 -1.13
N ALA A 26 0.83 -10.74 -2.00
CA ALA A 26 -0.43 -10.12 -2.40
C ALA A 26 -0.38 -9.74 -3.89
N THR A 27 -1.43 -10.09 -4.63
CA THR A 27 -1.56 -9.82 -6.07
C THR A 27 -2.97 -9.38 -6.47
N SER A 28 -3.98 -9.75 -5.68
CA SER A 28 -5.38 -9.42 -5.91
C SER A 28 -6.16 -9.36 -4.59
N TRP A 29 -7.37 -8.81 -4.67
CA TRP A 29 -8.36 -8.78 -3.61
C TRP A 29 -9.66 -9.45 -4.07
N SER A 30 -10.74 -9.36 -3.28
CA SER A 30 -12.05 -10.00 -3.49
C SER A 30 -12.40 -10.21 -4.97
N ASP A 31 -12.86 -11.42 -5.29
CA ASP A 31 -13.25 -11.80 -6.64
C ASP A 31 -12.11 -11.67 -7.68
N ASN A 32 -10.86 -11.86 -7.24
CA ASN A 32 -9.63 -11.77 -8.05
C ASN A 32 -9.41 -10.39 -8.70
N GLN A 33 -9.93 -9.32 -8.10
CA GLN A 33 -9.65 -7.96 -8.55
C GLN A 33 -8.15 -7.66 -8.37
N PRO A 34 -7.39 -7.39 -9.44
CA PRO A 34 -5.95 -7.21 -9.33
C PRO A 34 -5.62 -5.93 -8.55
N LEU A 35 -4.54 -5.99 -7.77
CA LEU A 35 -3.95 -4.78 -7.17
C LEU A 35 -3.56 -3.79 -8.27
N ASN A 36 -3.53 -2.49 -7.95
CA ASN A 36 -3.22 -1.43 -8.90
C ASN A 36 -1.73 -1.45 -9.29
N SER A 37 -0.88 -0.91 -8.42
CA SER A 37 0.56 -0.93 -8.56
C SER A 37 1.17 -0.66 -7.20
N PRO A 38 1.27 -1.68 -6.33
CA PRO A 38 1.89 -1.56 -5.04
C PRO A 38 3.24 -0.85 -5.16
N PHE A 39 3.51 0.07 -4.24
CA PHE A 39 4.64 0.97 -4.37
C PHE A 39 5.61 0.86 -3.20
N ASP A 40 5.14 1.12 -1.98
CA ASP A 40 5.92 0.90 -0.77
C ASP A 40 5.31 -0.18 0.12
N VAL A 41 6.19 -0.86 0.85
CA VAL A 41 5.86 -1.95 1.78
C VAL A 41 6.64 -1.78 3.09
N ALA A 42 5.97 -2.04 4.22
CA ALA A 42 6.62 -2.24 5.51
C ALA A 42 6.05 -3.47 6.21
N VAL A 43 6.87 -4.05 7.09
CA VAL A 43 6.50 -5.25 7.84
C VAL A 43 6.51 -4.89 9.31
N ARG A 44 5.38 -5.15 9.98
CA ARG A 44 5.22 -4.95 11.41
C ARG A 44 5.88 -6.10 12.19
N GLN A 45 6.19 -5.91 13.48
CA GLN A 45 6.85 -6.92 14.32
C GLN A 45 6.03 -8.21 14.46
N ASP A 46 4.71 -8.13 14.38
CA ASP A 46 3.81 -9.29 14.36
C ASP A 46 3.85 -10.09 13.05
N GLY A 47 4.61 -9.62 12.05
CA GLY A 47 4.77 -10.26 10.76
C GLY A 47 3.69 -9.90 9.74
N SER A 48 2.74 -9.02 10.06
CA SER A 48 1.81 -8.48 9.06
C SER A 48 2.53 -7.57 8.07
N VAL A 49 2.11 -7.64 6.81
CA VAL A 49 2.72 -6.91 5.68
C VAL A 49 1.78 -5.80 5.27
N TRP A 50 2.26 -4.56 5.28
CA TRP A 50 1.46 -3.37 5.00
C TRP A 50 2.03 -2.67 3.77
N PHE A 51 1.17 -2.22 2.88
CA PHE A 51 1.62 -1.62 1.63
C PHE A 51 0.63 -0.62 1.06
N THR A 52 1.14 0.31 0.26
CA THR A 52 0.34 1.26 -0.50
C THR A 52 0.09 0.74 -1.90
N ASP A 53 -1.11 0.96 -2.44
CA ASP A 53 -1.48 0.53 -3.79
C ASP A 53 -2.00 1.68 -4.67
N PRO A 54 -1.15 2.68 -4.96
CA PRO A 54 -1.52 3.75 -5.88
C PRO A 54 -1.67 3.21 -7.30
N SER A 55 -2.55 3.81 -8.09
CA SER A 55 -2.79 3.50 -9.50
C SER A 55 -1.84 4.24 -10.46
N TYR A 56 -0.56 4.34 -10.10
CA TYR A 56 0.46 5.00 -10.92
C TYR A 56 0.64 4.33 -12.28
N ALA A 57 0.65 3.00 -12.33
CA ALA A 57 0.80 2.29 -13.60
C ALA A 57 -0.32 2.66 -14.60
N ALA A 58 -1.55 2.85 -14.11
CA ALA A 58 -2.65 3.32 -14.94
C ALA A 58 -2.46 4.80 -15.36
N ALA A 59 -2.06 5.66 -14.42
CA ALA A 59 -1.81 7.08 -14.71
C ALA A 59 -0.68 7.31 -15.74
N GLN A 60 0.26 6.37 -15.84
CA GLN A 60 1.36 6.39 -16.80
C GLN A 60 1.03 5.67 -18.12
N GLY A 61 -0.18 5.14 -18.28
CA GLY A 61 -0.58 4.38 -19.47
C GLY A 61 0.08 3.00 -19.60
N VAL A 62 0.68 2.50 -18.51
CA VAL A 62 1.27 1.15 -18.46
C VAL A 62 0.18 0.09 -18.25
N ARG A 63 -0.93 0.46 -17.60
CA ARG A 63 -2.06 -0.42 -17.31
C ARG A 63 -3.40 0.23 -17.62
N ASP A 64 -4.42 -0.62 -17.73
CA ASP A 64 -5.82 -0.21 -17.77
C ASP A 64 -6.22 0.53 -16.49
N PRO A 65 -7.31 1.31 -16.52
CA PRO A 65 -7.86 1.95 -15.34
C PRO A 65 -8.08 0.96 -14.19
N PRO A 66 -7.75 1.35 -12.94
CA PRO A 66 -7.86 0.47 -11.79
C PRO A 66 -9.31 0.11 -11.49
N VAL A 67 -9.54 -1.11 -10.99
CA VAL A 67 -10.83 -1.53 -10.42
C VAL A 67 -10.92 -1.26 -8.91
N LEU A 68 -9.77 -1.22 -8.23
CA LEU A 68 -9.65 -0.88 -6.82
C LEU A 68 -9.36 0.62 -6.65
N GLY A 69 -9.61 1.16 -5.46
CA GLY A 69 -9.21 2.52 -5.14
C GLY A 69 -7.72 2.63 -4.79
N ASP A 70 -7.24 3.87 -4.66
CA ASP A 70 -5.87 4.18 -4.20
C ASP A 70 -5.77 4.00 -2.68
N TRP A 71 -5.53 2.76 -2.24
CA TRP A 71 -5.70 2.37 -0.83
C TRP A 71 -4.39 1.92 -0.16
N VAL A 72 -4.46 1.80 1.16
CA VAL A 72 -3.45 1.16 2.00
C VAL A 72 -4.01 -0.17 2.48
N TRP A 73 -3.19 -1.20 2.37
CA TRP A 73 -3.56 -2.58 2.66
C TRP A 73 -2.77 -3.15 3.83
N ARG A 74 -3.39 -4.11 4.51
CA ARG A 74 -2.75 -5.04 5.44
C ARG A 74 -2.96 -6.47 4.95
N HIS A 75 -1.88 -7.21 4.85
CA HIS A 75 -1.87 -8.65 4.63
C HIS A 75 -1.44 -9.36 5.91
N ASP A 76 -2.31 -10.19 6.45
CA ASP A 76 -2.02 -11.06 7.58
C ASP A 76 -1.22 -12.28 7.12
N SER A 77 0.01 -12.44 7.60
CA SER A 77 0.92 -13.49 7.12
C SER A 77 0.57 -14.90 7.57
N VAL A 78 -0.35 -15.05 8.53
CA VAL A 78 -0.78 -16.36 9.06
C VAL A 78 -2.01 -16.86 8.31
N SER A 79 -3.04 -16.03 8.23
CA SER A 79 -4.31 -16.36 7.58
C SER A 79 -4.32 -16.10 6.07
N GLY A 80 -3.44 -15.22 5.58
CA GLY A 80 -3.47 -14.72 4.20
C GLY A 80 -4.57 -13.69 3.95
N ALA A 81 -5.25 -13.21 4.99
CA ALA A 81 -6.31 -12.22 4.86
C ALA A 81 -5.76 -10.87 4.39
N MET A 82 -6.50 -10.23 3.49
CA MET A 82 -6.22 -8.92 2.91
C MET A 82 -7.29 -7.92 3.34
N GLU A 83 -6.89 -6.84 4.00
CA GLU A 83 -7.77 -5.83 4.58
C GLU A 83 -7.40 -4.44 4.08
N VAL A 84 -8.41 -3.63 3.72
CA VAL A 84 -8.25 -2.20 3.50
C VAL A 84 -8.18 -1.52 4.86
N VAL A 85 -7.05 -0.87 5.16
CA VAL A 85 -6.82 -0.20 6.44
C VAL A 85 -6.99 1.32 6.34
N ALA A 86 -6.92 1.86 5.12
CA ALA A 86 -7.25 3.25 4.84
C ALA A 86 -7.50 3.47 3.34
N ASP A 87 -8.56 4.20 3.02
CA ASP A 87 -9.10 4.39 1.67
C ASP A 87 -9.26 5.86 1.25
N GLY A 88 -8.94 6.81 2.14
CA GLY A 88 -9.16 8.24 1.92
C GLY A 88 -8.03 9.00 1.21
N PHE A 89 -6.99 8.32 0.74
CA PHE A 89 -5.83 8.93 0.07
C PHE A 89 -6.12 9.22 -1.40
N VAL A 90 -5.35 10.14 -1.99
CA VAL A 90 -5.38 10.39 -3.44
C VAL A 90 -4.35 9.53 -4.16
N LYS A 91 -3.10 9.49 -3.68
CA LYS A 91 -2.05 8.57 -4.12
C LYS A 91 -1.19 8.19 -2.92
N PRO A 92 -1.51 7.10 -2.19
CA PRO A 92 -0.65 6.65 -1.11
C PRO A 92 0.67 6.16 -1.69
N ASN A 93 1.78 6.53 -1.07
CA ASN A 93 3.12 6.17 -1.57
C ASN A 93 3.97 5.67 -0.40
N GLY A 94 4.70 6.55 0.30
CA GLY A 94 5.59 6.13 1.38
C GLY A 94 4.87 5.58 2.60
N LEU A 95 5.49 4.59 3.26
CA LEU A 95 4.90 3.90 4.41
C LEU A 95 5.98 3.58 5.47
N ALA A 96 5.72 3.91 6.74
CA ALA A 96 6.62 3.59 7.86
C ALA A 96 5.86 3.50 9.18
N PHE A 97 6.27 2.57 10.05
CA PHE A 97 5.79 2.51 11.43
C PHE A 97 6.62 3.43 12.35
N SER A 98 5.99 3.95 13.40
CA SER A 98 6.71 4.49 14.55
C SER A 98 7.59 3.41 15.19
N PRO A 99 8.63 3.79 15.97
CA PRO A 99 9.51 2.81 16.62
C PRO A 99 8.78 1.81 17.53
N ASP A 100 7.66 2.21 18.13
CA ASP A 100 6.77 1.38 18.97
C ASP A 100 5.64 0.71 18.17
N GLU A 101 5.59 0.91 16.84
CA GLU A 101 4.60 0.39 15.91
C GLU A 101 3.13 0.69 16.26
N ALA A 102 2.90 1.70 17.11
CA ALA A 102 1.58 2.19 17.46
C ALA A 102 0.99 3.14 16.40
N VAL A 103 1.83 3.63 15.49
CA VAL A 103 1.44 4.58 14.44
C VAL A 103 1.98 4.11 13.11
N LEU A 104 1.10 4.03 12.12
CA LEU A 104 1.48 3.94 10.72
C LEU A 104 1.46 5.34 10.08
N TYR A 105 2.60 5.78 9.55
CA TYR A 105 2.72 6.98 8.74
C TYR A 105 2.64 6.61 7.27
N VAL A 106 1.74 7.27 6.54
CA VAL A 106 1.58 7.05 5.08
C VAL A 106 1.57 8.38 4.35
N THR A 107 2.48 8.57 3.39
CA THR A 107 2.50 9.82 2.59
C THR A 107 1.50 9.78 1.45
N ASP A 108 0.88 10.93 1.16
CA ASP A 108 -0.02 11.13 0.03
C ASP A 108 0.63 12.06 -1.00
N THR A 109 1.00 11.49 -2.14
CA THR A 109 1.65 12.22 -3.26
C THR A 109 0.63 12.80 -4.23
N GLY A 110 -0.68 12.58 -4.02
CA GLY A 110 -1.73 13.10 -4.88
C GLY A 110 -1.83 14.63 -4.88
N HIS A 111 -1.29 15.29 -3.86
CA HIS A 111 -1.18 16.76 -3.81
C HIS A 111 -0.38 17.33 -5.00
N ALA A 112 0.59 16.59 -5.55
CA ALA A 112 1.34 16.99 -6.75
C ALA A 112 0.46 17.11 -8.00
N THR A 113 -0.73 16.49 -7.99
CA THR A 113 -1.70 16.51 -9.10
C THR A 113 -2.86 17.48 -8.89
N GLY A 114 -2.83 18.32 -7.84
CA GLY A 114 -3.87 19.31 -7.55
C GLY A 114 -5.17 18.74 -6.96
N ARG A 115 -5.25 17.43 -6.71
CA ARG A 115 -6.36 16.77 -6.02
C ARG A 115 -6.06 16.65 -4.53
N GLN A 116 -6.96 17.18 -3.69
CA GLN A 116 -6.90 16.98 -2.23
C GLN A 116 -7.85 15.84 -1.84
N GLY A 117 -7.36 14.89 -1.04
CA GLY A 117 -8.20 13.85 -0.43
C GLY A 117 -8.97 14.41 0.77
N ALA A 118 -10.00 13.70 1.25
CA ALA A 118 -10.74 14.09 2.45
C ALA A 118 -9.78 14.22 3.65
N ALA A 119 -9.86 15.31 4.41
CA ALA A 119 -8.90 15.64 5.47
C ALA A 119 -8.87 14.59 6.61
N ALA A 120 -7.69 14.06 6.92
CA ALA A 120 -7.38 13.58 8.27
C ALA A 120 -6.78 14.76 9.07
N THR A 121 -7.23 14.94 10.30
CA THR A 121 -6.89 16.02 11.24
C THR A 121 -5.36 16.27 11.35
N ASP A 122 -4.95 17.54 11.11
CA ASP A 122 -3.57 18.13 10.94
C ASP A 122 -2.52 17.82 12.05
N PRO A 123 -1.16 17.97 11.86
CA PRO A 123 -0.40 19.12 11.27
C PRO A 123 0.60 18.78 10.12
N GLY A 124 0.69 19.63 9.08
CA GLY A 124 1.55 19.52 7.87
C GLY A 124 3.07 19.55 8.10
N THR A 125 3.84 18.73 7.37
CA THR A 125 4.42 18.97 6.02
C THR A 125 4.76 17.61 5.42
N ALA A 126 4.38 17.32 4.16
CA ALA A 126 4.23 15.96 3.60
C ALA A 126 3.30 15.11 4.51
N ARG A 127 2.00 15.42 4.46
CA ARG A 127 1.03 14.93 5.47
C ARG A 127 0.96 13.41 5.43
N SER A 128 1.58 12.79 6.42
CA SER A 128 1.36 11.41 6.78
C SER A 128 -0.06 11.29 7.32
N ARG A 129 -0.90 10.37 6.81
CA ARG A 129 -2.16 10.05 7.50
C ARG A 129 -1.89 8.95 8.51
N ARG A 130 -2.49 9.10 9.70
CA ARG A 130 -2.52 8.07 10.74
C ARG A 130 -3.57 7.03 10.35
N ALA A 131 -3.14 5.83 10.00
CA ALA A 131 -4.01 4.65 10.03
C ALA A 131 -3.85 4.02 11.42
N TRP A 132 -4.97 3.74 12.09
CA TRP A 132 -4.98 3.05 13.38
C TRP A 132 -4.78 1.55 13.12
N ALA A 133 -3.83 0.95 13.83
CA ALA A 133 -3.58 -0.49 13.84
C ALA A 133 -4.50 -1.20 14.83
#